data_AF-A0A0G1BLL3-F1
#
_entry.id   AF-A0A0G1BLL3-F1
#
_cell.length_a   1.000
_cell.length_b   1.000
_cell.length_c   1.000
_cell.angle_alpha   90.00
_cell.angle_beta   90.00
_cell.angle_gamma   90.00
#
_symmetry.space_group_name_H-M   'P 1'
#
loop_
_entity.id
_entity.type
_entity.pdbx_description
1 polymer ?
#
loop_
_entity_poly.entity_id
_entity_poly.type
_entity_poly.pdbx_seq_one_letter_code
_entity_poly.pdbx_strand_id
1 'polypeptide(L)'
;YPHAKDSNSQLKEHYPADYISEAIDQTRGWFYTLLAVAALLKKAGAIKEIPPYKNVICLGHINDKHGQKMSKSKGNIVDPWEIMNKYGADALRLHFYIANQPGEPKNFDENDVDQVVKKTLLILMNVMIFYELYQDKAEASRIAPKSDNVLDKWVLALLQQTTNEVTDHLEHYEITEAGRKLADFVTELSTWYVRRSRDRFKSGGKDAGLARTTLGFVLRQVAILLAPFTPFVADEVYSRVRGRFESVHLEEWLKQNKLSVEDAQLLDDMTKARQEVETALAQRAAVGLKVRQVLGSLTTTVAFDDDIKTIIADEVNVQEVRHGTETKLDTQMNDELKSLGLVREFTRQVNALRKELKLTIKDKVNLVVQVPDQLKSAIEKQLAEVKRAVIAESIEFSDQAQEHKIELNEIKISITLKK
;
A
#
# COMPACT_ATOMS: atom_id res chain seq x y z
N TYR A 1 -14.76 -29.08 36.66
CA TYR A 1 -15.82 -29.09 35.62
C TYR A 1 -16.39 -30.49 35.52
N PRO A 2 -17.70 -30.76 35.57
CA PRO A 2 -18.85 -29.97 36.09
C PRO A 2 -18.86 -29.81 37.62
N HIS A 3 -17.82 -30.30 38.30
CA HIS A 3 -17.66 -30.25 39.75
C HIS A 3 -16.92 -29.00 40.26
N ALA A 4 -16.61 -28.04 39.38
CA ALA A 4 -15.97 -26.80 39.81
C ALA A 4 -17.03 -25.88 40.40
N LYS A 5 -16.71 -25.13 41.45
CA LYS A 5 -17.67 -24.31 42.20
C LYS A 5 -18.48 -23.36 41.31
N ASP A 6 -17.86 -22.86 40.23
CA ASP A 6 -18.45 -21.85 39.35
C ASP A 6 -18.87 -22.39 37.97
N SER A 7 -18.79 -23.71 37.73
CA SER A 7 -19.03 -24.25 36.38
C SER A 7 -20.46 -24.03 35.88
N ASN A 8 -21.45 -23.98 36.78
CA ASN A 8 -22.83 -23.64 36.40
C ASN A 8 -22.99 -22.18 35.99
N SER A 9 -22.20 -21.27 36.57
CA SER A 9 -22.23 -19.85 36.20
C SER A 9 -21.54 -19.64 34.87
N GLN A 10 -20.33 -20.20 34.71
CA GLN A 10 -19.56 -20.11 33.47
C GLN A 10 -20.29 -20.76 32.29
N LEU A 11 -20.96 -21.90 32.51
CA LEU A 11 -21.77 -22.51 31.46
C LEU A 11 -22.92 -21.59 31.02
N LYS A 12 -23.57 -20.90 31.95
CA LYS A 12 -24.64 -19.94 31.61
C LYS A 12 -24.11 -18.70 30.87
N GLU A 13 -22.88 -18.28 31.17
CA GLU A 13 -22.27 -17.11 30.59
C GLU A 13 -21.72 -17.36 29.18
N HIS A 14 -21.17 -18.55 28.93
CA HIS A 14 -20.46 -18.86 27.68
C HIS A 14 -21.23 -19.80 26.74
N TYR A 15 -22.43 -20.25 27.12
CA TYR A 15 -23.28 -21.11 26.27
C TYR A 15 -24.46 -20.34 25.67
N PRO A 16 -24.75 -20.48 24.36
CA PRO A 16 -23.97 -21.23 23.38
C PRO A 16 -22.70 -20.49 22.93
N ALA A 17 -21.69 -21.22 22.46
CA ALA A 17 -20.48 -20.61 21.91
C ALA A 17 -20.81 -19.77 20.66
N ASP A 18 -20.10 -18.67 20.42
CA ASP A 18 -20.39 -17.82 19.25
C ASP A 18 -20.04 -18.50 17.93
N TYR A 19 -18.93 -19.23 17.89
CA TYR A 19 -18.57 -20.06 16.75
C TYR A 19 -17.74 -21.27 17.15
N ILE A 20 -17.65 -22.24 16.22
CA ILE A 20 -16.70 -23.34 16.24
C ILE A 20 -16.02 -23.41 14.88
N SER A 21 -14.73 -23.77 14.84
CA SER A 21 -13.96 -23.90 13.60
C SER A 21 -13.14 -25.17 13.61
N GLU A 22 -13.38 -26.06 12.64
CA GLU A 22 -12.65 -27.32 12.47
C GLU A 22 -12.64 -27.72 10.99
N ALA A 23 -11.79 -28.69 10.65
CA ALA A 23 -11.76 -29.29 9.31
C ALA A 23 -13.07 -30.01 8.95
N ILE A 24 -13.35 -30.10 7.64
CA ILE A 24 -14.60 -30.66 7.09
C ILE A 24 -14.92 -32.10 7.51
N ASP A 25 -13.91 -32.89 7.85
CA ASP A 25 -14.06 -34.26 8.35
C ASP A 25 -14.66 -34.33 9.76
N GLN A 26 -14.67 -33.22 10.52
CA GLN A 26 -15.24 -33.13 11.87
C GLN A 26 -16.76 -32.91 11.90
N THR A 27 -17.41 -32.79 10.75
CA THR A 27 -18.86 -32.61 10.64
C THR A 27 -19.67 -33.70 11.36
N ARG A 28 -19.30 -34.97 11.22
CA ARG A 28 -20.00 -36.08 11.88
C ARG A 28 -19.45 -36.39 13.28
N GLY A 29 -18.13 -36.44 13.42
CA GLY A 29 -17.49 -36.85 14.68
C GLY A 29 -17.64 -35.81 15.79
N TRP A 30 -17.66 -34.54 15.43
CA TRP A 30 -17.58 -33.44 16.38
C TRP A 30 -18.86 -32.60 16.39
N PHE A 31 -19.15 -31.89 15.30
CA PHE A 31 -20.28 -30.95 15.23
C PHE A 31 -21.62 -31.63 15.55
N TYR A 32 -21.90 -32.76 14.88
CA TYR A 32 -23.10 -33.55 15.16
C TYR A 32 -23.13 -34.10 16.59
N THR A 33 -22.02 -34.63 17.10
CA THR A 33 -21.95 -35.17 18.46
C THR A 33 -22.25 -34.08 19.51
N LEU A 34 -21.71 -32.87 19.33
CA LEU A 34 -21.99 -31.74 20.21
C LEU A 34 -23.47 -31.35 20.18
N LEU A 35 -24.10 -31.31 19.00
CA LEU A 35 -25.54 -31.06 18.86
C LEU A 35 -26.38 -32.15 19.55
N ALA A 36 -25.99 -33.42 19.41
CA ALA A 36 -26.68 -34.54 20.05
C ALA A 36 -26.57 -34.46 21.58
N VAL A 37 -25.37 -34.18 22.11
CA VAL A 37 -25.14 -33.99 23.55
C VAL A 37 -25.96 -32.80 24.06
N ALA A 38 -25.97 -31.69 23.35
CA ALA A 38 -26.74 -30.51 23.75
C ALA A 38 -28.26 -30.78 23.77
N ALA A 39 -28.79 -31.54 22.81
CA ALA A 39 -30.19 -31.98 22.82
C ALA A 39 -30.52 -32.81 24.08
N LEU A 40 -29.62 -33.71 24.49
CA LEU A 40 -29.78 -34.51 25.71
C LEU A 40 -29.69 -33.65 26.98
N LEU A 41 -28.74 -32.70 27.03
CA LEU A 41 -28.58 -31.78 28.15
C LEU A 41 -29.80 -30.87 28.31
N LYS A 42 -30.40 -30.40 27.21
CA LYS A 42 -31.65 -29.65 27.26
C LYS A 42 -32.79 -30.51 27.78
N LYS A 43 -32.91 -31.75 27.30
CA LYS A 43 -33.92 -32.69 27.81
C LYS A 43 -33.77 -32.96 29.32
N ALA A 44 -32.53 -32.97 29.81
CA ALA A 44 -32.21 -33.10 31.23
C ALA A 44 -32.37 -31.78 32.03
N GLY A 45 -32.75 -30.67 31.40
CA GLY A 45 -32.91 -29.37 32.05
C GLY A 45 -31.60 -28.66 32.43
N ALA A 46 -30.45 -29.14 31.96
CA ALA A 46 -29.14 -28.58 32.29
C ALA A 46 -28.82 -27.29 31.52
N ILE A 47 -29.42 -27.12 30.33
CA ILE A 47 -29.26 -25.96 29.46
C ILE A 47 -30.62 -25.54 28.87
N LYS A 48 -30.73 -24.28 28.43
CA LYS A 48 -31.98 -23.73 27.88
C LYS A 48 -32.07 -23.88 26.35
N GLU A 49 -30.95 -23.76 25.66
CA GLU A 49 -30.85 -23.74 24.20
C GLU A 49 -30.22 -25.02 23.67
N ILE A 50 -30.65 -25.47 22.48
CA ILE A 50 -30.13 -26.69 21.85
C ILE A 50 -28.81 -26.46 21.12
N PRO A 51 -28.65 -25.45 20.24
CA PRO A 51 -27.40 -25.37 19.48
C PRO A 51 -26.24 -25.08 20.44
N PRO A 52 -25.16 -25.88 20.44
CA PRO A 52 -24.00 -25.65 21.31
C PRO A 52 -23.10 -24.52 20.81
N TYR A 53 -23.31 -24.09 19.58
CA TYR A 53 -22.62 -22.99 18.91
C TYR A 53 -23.60 -22.24 17.99
N LYS A 54 -23.39 -20.95 17.78
CA LYS A 54 -24.21 -20.12 16.87
C LYS A 54 -23.75 -20.25 15.41
N ASN A 55 -22.43 -20.33 15.18
CA ASN A 55 -21.83 -20.42 13.85
C ASN A 55 -20.85 -21.61 13.73
N VAL A 56 -20.75 -22.18 12.54
CA VAL A 56 -19.78 -23.25 12.20
C VAL A 56 -18.94 -22.81 11.02
N ILE A 57 -17.63 -22.69 11.23
CA ILE A 57 -16.66 -22.41 10.18
C ILE A 57 -15.97 -23.73 9.82
N CYS A 58 -16.30 -24.25 8.65
CA CYS A 58 -15.79 -25.53 8.20
C CYS A 58 -14.55 -25.28 7.32
N LEU A 59 -13.39 -25.77 7.71
CA LEU A 59 -12.14 -25.56 6.98
C LEU A 59 -11.92 -26.65 5.91
N GLY A 60 -11.54 -26.23 4.71
CA GLY A 60 -11.07 -27.11 3.66
C GLY A 60 -9.71 -27.74 4.01
N HIS A 61 -9.41 -28.88 3.40
CA HIS A 61 -8.11 -29.54 3.62
C HIS A 61 -6.96 -28.80 2.93
N ILE A 62 -5.78 -28.88 3.53
CA ILE A 62 -4.54 -28.42 2.92
C ILE A 62 -3.94 -29.55 2.08
N ASN A 63 -3.66 -29.25 0.82
CA ASN A 63 -3.01 -30.11 -0.16
C ASN A 63 -1.66 -29.54 -0.56
N ASP A 64 -0.83 -30.34 -1.20
CA ASP A 64 0.36 -29.81 -1.87
C ASP A 64 -0.01 -28.87 -3.05
N LYS A 65 1.00 -28.21 -3.61
CA LYS A 65 0.84 -27.29 -4.75
C LYS A 65 0.18 -27.91 -6.00
N HIS A 66 0.14 -29.23 -6.10
CA HIS A 66 -0.49 -29.96 -7.20
C HIS A 66 -1.89 -30.48 -6.84
N GLY A 67 -2.42 -30.11 -5.66
CA GLY A 67 -3.73 -30.54 -5.19
C GLY A 67 -3.77 -31.95 -4.62
N GLN A 68 -2.61 -32.58 -4.38
CA GLN A 68 -2.58 -33.90 -3.75
C GLN A 68 -2.58 -33.78 -2.23
N LYS A 69 -3.33 -34.66 -1.57
CA LYS A 69 -3.30 -34.77 -0.10
C LYS A 69 -1.86 -34.96 0.39
N MET A 70 -1.44 -34.10 1.32
CA MET A 70 -0.13 -34.18 1.96
C MET A 70 -0.05 -35.44 2.83
N SER A 71 1.05 -36.18 2.74
CA SER A 71 1.30 -37.37 3.58
C SER A 71 2.78 -37.71 3.68
N LYS A 72 3.20 -38.25 4.84
CA LYS A 72 4.61 -38.63 5.09
C LYS A 72 5.09 -39.66 4.06
N SER A 73 4.23 -40.61 3.71
CA SER A 73 4.53 -41.67 2.73
C SER A 73 4.78 -41.15 1.31
N LYS A 74 4.18 -40.01 0.92
CA LYS A 74 4.39 -39.39 -0.40
C LYS A 74 5.56 -38.41 -0.42
N GLY A 75 6.13 -38.07 0.74
CA GLY A 75 7.22 -37.10 0.86
C GLY A 75 6.83 -35.66 0.48
N ASN A 76 5.54 -35.35 0.36
CA ASN A 76 5.02 -34.05 -0.07
C ASN A 76 4.51 -33.19 1.11
N ILE A 77 5.01 -33.45 2.33
CA ILE A 77 4.69 -32.63 3.51
C ILE A 77 5.62 -31.43 3.55
N VAL A 78 5.05 -30.27 3.87
CA VAL A 78 5.79 -29.07 4.23
C VAL A 78 5.74 -28.92 5.75
N ASP A 79 6.89 -28.66 6.39
CA ASP A 79 6.93 -28.31 7.81
C ASP A 79 6.56 -26.83 8.00
N PRO A 80 5.48 -26.50 8.74
CA PRO A 80 5.12 -25.12 9.01
C PRO A 80 6.25 -24.30 9.66
N TRP A 81 7.11 -24.94 10.47
CA TRP A 81 8.21 -24.24 11.12
C TRP A 81 9.28 -23.77 10.14
N GLU A 82 9.57 -24.55 9.09
CA GLU A 82 10.50 -24.13 8.04
C GLU A 82 9.99 -22.88 7.32
N ILE A 83 8.68 -22.84 7.01
CA ILE A 83 8.05 -21.70 6.38
C ILE A 83 8.03 -20.48 7.31
N MET A 84 7.65 -20.65 8.59
CA MET A 84 7.65 -19.56 9.56
C MET A 84 9.05 -19.01 9.84
N ASN A 85 10.07 -19.87 9.90
CA ASN A 85 11.46 -19.43 10.09
C ASN A 85 11.99 -18.67 8.86
N LYS A 86 11.52 -19.01 7.66
CA LYS A 86 11.96 -18.38 6.41
C LYS A 86 11.24 -17.06 6.10
N TYR A 87 9.91 -17.02 6.29
CA TYR A 87 9.06 -15.89 5.87
C TYR A 87 8.43 -15.12 7.03
N GLY A 88 8.49 -15.66 8.25
CA GLY A 88 7.78 -15.13 9.42
C GLY A 88 6.39 -15.75 9.61
N ALA A 89 5.94 -15.83 10.86
CA ALA A 89 4.62 -16.37 11.21
C ALA A 89 3.47 -15.58 10.55
N ASP A 90 3.59 -14.25 10.50
CA ASP A 90 2.57 -13.37 9.93
C ASP A 90 2.39 -13.54 8.43
N ALA A 91 3.46 -13.86 7.69
CA ALA A 91 3.36 -14.16 6.27
C ALA A 91 2.52 -15.41 6.02
N LEU A 92 2.76 -16.46 6.81
CA LEU A 92 2.00 -17.70 6.73
C LEU A 92 0.54 -17.52 7.15
N ARG A 93 0.29 -16.79 8.24
CA ARG A 93 -1.06 -16.45 8.70
C ARG A 93 -1.84 -15.71 7.62
N LEU A 94 -1.27 -14.62 7.11
CA LEU A 94 -1.93 -13.78 6.12
C LEU A 94 -2.17 -14.55 4.82
N HIS A 95 -1.22 -15.38 4.37
CA HIS A 95 -1.42 -16.28 3.23
C HIS A 95 -2.67 -17.16 3.41
N PHE A 96 -2.79 -17.85 4.55
CA PHE A 96 -3.94 -18.72 4.80
C PHE A 96 -5.27 -17.97 4.87
N TYR A 97 -5.26 -16.72 5.33
CA TYR A 97 -6.45 -15.89 5.36
C TYR A 97 -6.88 -15.41 3.97
N ILE A 98 -5.95 -15.04 3.08
CA ILE A 98 -6.31 -14.38 1.81
C ILE A 98 -6.28 -15.29 0.58
N ALA A 99 -5.70 -16.48 0.68
CA ALA A 99 -5.54 -17.39 -0.46
C ALA A 99 -6.89 -17.75 -1.10
N ASN A 100 -7.82 -18.28 -0.31
CA ASN A 100 -9.18 -18.60 -0.74
C ASN A 100 -10.12 -18.76 0.46
N GLN A 101 -11.42 -18.94 0.18
CA GLN A 101 -12.43 -19.04 1.22
C GLN A 101 -12.14 -20.18 2.20
N PRO A 102 -12.45 -20.05 3.51
CA PRO A 102 -12.06 -21.03 4.53
C PRO A 102 -12.49 -22.47 4.21
N GLY A 103 -13.68 -22.67 3.64
CA GLY A 103 -14.22 -23.99 3.29
C GLY A 103 -13.66 -24.63 2.03
N GLU A 104 -12.91 -23.89 1.22
CA GLU A 104 -12.28 -24.44 0.03
C GLU A 104 -10.95 -25.13 0.38
N PRO A 105 -10.62 -26.27 -0.27
CA PRO A 105 -9.31 -26.87 -0.16
C PRO A 105 -8.20 -25.88 -0.54
N LYS A 106 -7.08 -25.91 0.18
CA LYS A 106 -5.95 -24.99 -0.02
C LYS A 106 -4.76 -25.75 -0.57
N ASN A 107 -4.36 -25.44 -1.79
CA ASN A 107 -3.14 -25.98 -2.37
C ASN A 107 -1.98 -25.09 -1.93
N PHE A 108 -1.14 -25.60 -1.04
CA PHE A 108 -0.05 -24.82 -0.48
C PHE A 108 1.11 -24.73 -1.47
N ASP A 109 1.43 -23.50 -1.91
CA ASP A 109 2.65 -23.15 -2.63
C ASP A 109 3.44 -22.13 -1.80
N GLU A 110 4.70 -22.45 -1.51
CA GLU A 110 5.61 -21.56 -0.80
C GLU A 110 5.81 -20.22 -1.53
N ASN A 111 5.71 -20.21 -2.86
CA ASN A 111 5.80 -18.97 -3.65
C ASN A 111 4.66 -18.00 -3.30
N ASP A 112 3.48 -18.49 -2.94
CA ASP A 112 2.36 -17.63 -2.57
C ASP A 112 2.63 -16.92 -1.23
N VAL A 113 3.32 -17.59 -0.30
CA VAL A 113 3.78 -16.97 0.95
C VAL A 113 4.80 -15.87 0.66
N ASP A 114 5.74 -16.12 -0.25
CA ASP A 114 6.70 -15.11 -0.70
C ASP A 114 6.01 -13.90 -1.37
N GLN A 115 4.95 -14.13 -2.15
CA GLN A 115 4.15 -13.05 -2.72
C GLN A 115 3.47 -12.20 -1.65
N VAL A 116 2.92 -12.81 -0.58
CA VAL A 116 2.33 -12.08 0.57
C VAL A 116 3.38 -11.18 1.22
N VAL A 117 4.59 -11.68 1.43
CA VAL A 117 5.69 -10.87 1.96
C VAL A 117 5.97 -9.68 1.05
N LYS A 118 6.19 -9.93 -0.26
CA LYS A 118 6.61 -8.88 -1.20
C LYS A 118 5.54 -7.85 -1.50
N LYS A 119 4.28 -8.27 -1.60
CA LYS A 119 3.15 -7.43 -2.04
C LYS A 119 2.39 -6.78 -0.89
N THR A 120 2.65 -7.15 0.36
CA THR A 120 1.95 -6.56 1.51
C THR A 120 2.92 -6.18 2.61
N LEU A 121 3.55 -7.16 3.26
CA LEU A 121 4.34 -6.90 4.48
C LEU A 121 5.56 -6.00 4.21
N LEU A 122 6.30 -6.29 3.15
CA LEU A 122 7.47 -5.50 2.75
C LEU A 122 7.06 -4.09 2.31
N ILE A 123 5.93 -3.94 1.62
CA ILE A 123 5.40 -2.63 1.23
C ILE A 123 5.08 -1.80 2.48
N LEU A 124 4.34 -2.37 3.44
CA LEU A 124 4.00 -1.71 4.69
C LEU A 124 5.26 -1.29 5.46
N MET A 125 6.24 -2.18 5.59
CA MET A 125 7.49 -1.87 6.28
C MET A 125 8.31 -0.80 5.55
N ASN A 126 8.30 -0.76 4.21
CA ASN A 126 8.94 0.31 3.45
C ASN A 126 8.25 1.66 3.67
N VAL A 127 6.92 1.69 3.76
CA VAL A 127 6.17 2.89 4.12
C VAL A 127 6.51 3.34 5.54
N MET A 128 6.57 2.41 6.50
CA MET A 128 6.97 2.66 7.88
C MET A 128 8.38 3.26 7.94
N ILE A 129 9.37 2.64 7.29
CA ILE A 129 10.75 3.15 7.23
C ILE A 129 10.79 4.54 6.59
N PHE A 130 10.02 4.78 5.52
CA PHE A 130 9.92 6.11 4.92
C PHE A 130 9.37 7.14 5.92
N TYR A 131 8.32 6.80 6.67
CA TYR A 131 7.78 7.66 7.72
C TYR A 131 8.82 7.97 8.79
N GLU A 132 9.61 6.98 9.24
CA GLU A 132 10.64 7.17 10.27
C GLU A 132 11.71 8.20 9.89
N LEU A 133 11.97 8.40 8.59
CA LEU A 133 12.92 9.41 8.11
C LEU A 133 12.46 10.85 8.38
N TYR A 134 11.15 11.06 8.55
CA TYR A 134 10.54 12.38 8.67
C TYR A 134 9.68 12.55 9.93
N GLN A 135 9.44 11.49 10.70
CA GLN A 135 8.59 11.54 11.89
C GLN A 135 9.19 12.46 12.95
N ASP A 136 8.30 13.19 13.64
CA ASP A 136 8.67 13.90 14.85
C ASP A 136 8.76 12.93 16.03
N LYS A 137 9.24 13.41 17.18
CA LYS A 137 9.31 12.57 18.40
C LYS A 137 7.96 12.40 19.11
N ALA A 138 6.87 12.95 18.59
CA ALA A 138 5.54 12.86 19.20
C ALA A 138 4.86 11.51 18.90
N GLU A 139 3.88 11.14 19.73
CA GLU A 139 2.91 10.07 19.42
C GLU A 139 2.14 10.41 18.14
N ALA A 140 1.89 9.39 17.30
CA ALA A 140 1.00 9.53 16.16
C ALA A 140 -0.40 9.96 16.61
N SER A 141 -0.96 10.96 15.93
CA SER A 141 -2.28 11.50 16.27
C SER A 141 -3.33 10.40 16.35
N ARG A 142 -4.21 10.49 17.35
CA ARG A 142 -5.41 9.64 17.49
C ARG A 142 -6.61 10.21 16.76
N ILE A 143 -6.54 11.48 16.37
CA ILE A 143 -7.59 12.21 15.68
C ILE A 143 -7.14 12.43 14.25
N ALA A 144 -8.03 12.17 13.29
CA ALA A 144 -7.75 12.42 11.89
C ALA A 144 -7.38 13.89 11.69
N PRO A 145 -6.20 14.19 11.10
CA PRO A 145 -5.79 15.57 10.86
C PRO A 145 -6.68 16.21 9.80
N LYS A 146 -6.90 17.52 9.94
CA LYS A 146 -7.56 18.33 8.91
C LYS A 146 -6.51 18.87 7.96
N SER A 147 -6.57 18.46 6.71
CA SER A 147 -5.68 18.90 5.63
C SER A 147 -6.52 19.39 4.46
N ASP A 148 -6.04 20.43 3.78
CA ASP A 148 -6.65 20.93 2.55
C ASP A 148 -6.18 20.14 1.32
N ASN A 149 -5.06 19.43 1.44
CA ASN A 149 -4.45 18.68 0.34
C ASN A 149 -5.31 17.46 -0.07
N VAL A 150 -5.59 17.35 -1.36
CA VAL A 150 -6.43 16.29 -1.95
C VAL A 150 -5.94 14.87 -1.62
N LEU A 151 -4.63 14.62 -1.57
CA LEU A 151 -4.09 13.29 -1.28
C LEU A 151 -4.26 12.90 0.18
N ASP A 152 -4.17 13.87 1.10
CA ASP A 152 -4.42 13.64 2.53
C ASP A 152 -5.90 13.34 2.76
N LYS A 153 -6.80 14.13 2.14
CA LYS A 153 -8.25 13.87 2.20
C LYS A 153 -8.58 12.50 1.64
N TRP A 154 -8.01 12.17 0.47
CA TRP A 154 -8.23 10.89 -0.20
C TRP A 154 -7.76 9.70 0.64
N VAL A 155 -6.56 9.72 1.20
CA VAL A 155 -6.06 8.58 2.00
C VAL A 155 -6.86 8.39 3.30
N LEU A 156 -7.35 9.48 3.91
CA LEU A 156 -8.22 9.42 5.09
C LEU A 156 -9.60 8.87 4.75
N ALA A 157 -10.19 9.31 3.64
CA ALA A 157 -11.45 8.75 3.13
C ALA A 157 -11.31 7.26 2.80
N LEU A 158 -10.21 6.88 2.13
CA LEU A 158 -9.94 5.49 1.75
C LEU A 158 -9.74 4.61 3.00
N LEU A 159 -9.07 5.13 4.02
CA LEU A 159 -8.88 4.43 5.30
C LEU A 159 -10.22 4.21 6.00
N GLN A 160 -11.11 5.21 6.02
CA GLN A 160 -12.44 5.06 6.61
C GLN A 160 -13.29 4.07 5.81
N GLN A 161 -13.24 4.09 4.48
CA GLN A 161 -13.89 3.09 3.63
C GLN A 161 -13.37 1.68 3.95
N THR A 162 -12.05 1.51 3.97
CA THR A 162 -11.39 0.23 4.29
C THR A 162 -11.77 -0.25 5.68
N THR A 163 -11.80 0.65 6.67
CA THR A 163 -12.25 0.34 8.04
C THR A 163 -13.68 -0.20 8.04
N ASN A 164 -14.58 0.45 7.30
CA ASN A 164 -15.97 0.02 7.21
C ASN A 164 -16.08 -1.37 6.57
N GLU A 165 -15.46 -1.57 5.40
CA GLU A 165 -15.50 -2.81 4.64
C GLU A 165 -14.86 -3.97 5.42
N VAL A 166 -13.69 -3.77 6.01
CA VAL A 166 -13.00 -4.80 6.82
C VAL A 166 -13.81 -5.16 8.05
N THR A 167 -14.40 -4.17 8.74
CA THR A 167 -15.26 -4.44 9.90
C THR A 167 -16.48 -5.24 9.49
N ASP A 168 -17.17 -4.83 8.41
CA ASP A 168 -18.36 -5.54 7.91
C ASP A 168 -18.04 -6.98 7.51
N HIS A 169 -16.95 -7.21 6.78
CA HIS A 169 -16.49 -8.55 6.46
C HIS A 169 -16.20 -9.39 7.71
N LEU A 170 -15.54 -8.82 8.73
CA LEU A 170 -15.22 -9.56 9.96
C LEU A 170 -16.48 -9.89 10.78
N GLU A 171 -17.45 -8.99 10.87
CA GLU A 171 -18.76 -9.25 11.52
C GLU A 171 -19.53 -10.39 10.84
N HIS A 172 -19.31 -10.60 9.53
CA HIS A 172 -19.91 -11.68 8.75
C HIS A 172 -19.00 -12.91 8.57
N TYR A 173 -17.86 -12.98 9.28
CA TYR A 173 -16.88 -14.07 9.17
C TYR A 173 -16.23 -14.23 7.77
N GLU A 174 -16.22 -13.18 6.95
CA GLU A 174 -15.62 -13.11 5.62
C GLU A 174 -14.14 -12.70 5.68
N ILE A 175 -13.34 -13.48 6.42
CA ILE A 175 -11.93 -13.17 6.75
C ILE A 175 -11.07 -12.97 5.49
N THR A 176 -11.37 -13.71 4.42
CA THR A 176 -10.66 -13.64 3.13
C THR A 176 -10.76 -12.26 2.52
N GLU A 177 -11.96 -11.70 2.44
CA GLU A 177 -12.21 -10.42 1.80
C GLU A 177 -11.66 -9.28 2.68
N ALA A 178 -11.83 -9.37 4.00
CA ALA A 178 -11.20 -8.44 4.95
C ALA A 178 -9.67 -8.37 4.77
N GLY A 179 -8.99 -9.51 4.72
CA GLY A 179 -7.53 -9.55 4.55
C GLY A 179 -7.07 -9.03 3.19
N ARG A 180 -7.80 -9.31 2.10
CA ARG A 180 -7.51 -8.79 0.76
C ARG A 180 -7.67 -7.26 0.70
N LYS A 181 -8.75 -6.73 1.27
CA LYS A 181 -8.97 -5.28 1.36
C LYS A 181 -7.85 -4.55 2.10
N LEU A 182 -7.31 -5.14 3.16
CA LEU A 182 -6.14 -4.58 3.86
C LEU A 182 -4.88 -4.63 3.00
N ALA A 183 -4.63 -5.72 2.27
CA ALA A 183 -3.50 -5.83 1.36
C ALA A 183 -3.56 -4.79 0.21
N ASP A 184 -4.76 -4.56 -0.34
CA ASP A 184 -5.01 -3.55 -1.35
C ASP A 184 -4.77 -2.15 -0.79
N PHE A 185 -5.30 -1.84 0.40
CA PHE A 185 -5.07 -0.56 1.07
C PHE A 185 -3.58 -0.27 1.29
N VAL A 186 -2.81 -1.25 1.77
CA VAL A 186 -1.36 -1.10 1.97
C VAL A 186 -0.64 -0.77 0.65
N THR A 187 -1.08 -1.40 -0.44
CA THR A 187 -0.55 -1.12 -1.77
C THR A 187 -0.86 0.33 -2.18
N GLU A 188 -2.12 0.75 -2.06
CA GLU A 188 -2.58 2.11 -2.38
C GLU A 188 -1.88 3.20 -1.55
N LEU A 189 -1.70 2.93 -0.26
CA LEU A 189 -0.96 3.81 0.65
C LEU A 189 0.46 4.05 0.13
N SER A 190 1.14 3.02 -0.37
CA SER A 190 2.49 3.13 -0.91
C SER A 190 2.53 3.78 -2.30
N THR A 191 1.75 3.24 -3.24
CA THR A 191 1.87 3.54 -4.68
C THR A 191 1.24 4.87 -5.05
N TRP A 192 0.21 5.30 -4.34
CA TRP A 192 -0.48 6.56 -4.62
C TRP A 192 -0.20 7.60 -3.54
N TYR A 193 -0.48 7.33 -2.26
CA TYR A 193 -0.33 8.37 -1.25
C TYR A 193 1.13 8.75 -0.99
N VAL A 194 1.95 7.78 -0.55
CA VAL A 194 3.34 8.03 -0.15
C VAL A 194 4.17 8.48 -1.33
N ARG A 195 4.13 7.74 -2.46
CA ARG A 195 4.93 8.07 -3.66
C ARG A 195 4.67 9.48 -4.17
N ARG A 196 3.40 9.91 -4.23
CA ARG A 196 3.00 11.23 -4.72
C ARG A 196 3.23 12.34 -3.69
N SER A 197 3.27 12.00 -2.40
CA SER A 197 3.49 12.98 -1.34
C SER A 197 4.97 13.17 -0.97
N ARG A 198 5.93 12.38 -1.49
CA ARG A 198 7.35 12.41 -1.06
C ARG A 198 7.97 13.79 -1.02
N ASP A 199 7.67 14.64 -1.98
CA ASP A 199 8.23 15.99 -2.02
C ASP A 199 7.62 16.92 -0.96
N ARG A 200 6.37 16.68 -0.55
CA ARG A 200 5.73 17.33 0.60
C ARG A 200 6.41 16.97 1.92
N PHE A 201 6.91 15.74 2.08
CA PHE A 201 7.66 15.36 3.29
C PHE A 201 9.03 16.05 3.39
N LYS A 202 9.65 16.32 2.23
CA LYS A 202 10.96 16.99 2.12
C LYS A 202 10.87 18.50 2.25
N SER A 203 9.77 19.11 1.81
CA SER A 203 9.56 20.54 1.99
C SER A 203 9.46 20.85 3.49
N GLY A 204 9.98 21.99 3.94
CA GLY A 204 9.74 22.45 5.31
C GLY A 204 8.35 23.10 5.43
N GLY A 205 7.89 23.32 6.65
CA GLY A 205 6.70 24.14 6.92
C GLY A 205 5.41 23.35 7.19
N LYS A 206 4.28 24.06 7.15
CA LYS A 206 2.98 23.55 7.64
C LYS A 206 2.48 22.33 6.85
N ASP A 207 2.58 22.35 5.53
CA ASP A 207 2.12 21.23 4.68
C ASP A 207 2.89 19.94 4.95
N ALA A 208 4.21 20.03 5.12
CA ALA A 208 5.05 18.89 5.47
C ALA A 208 4.71 18.29 6.83
N GLY A 209 4.44 19.16 7.82
CA GLY A 209 3.95 18.72 9.14
C GLY A 209 2.60 18.00 9.05
N LEU A 210 1.68 18.50 8.21
CA LEU A 210 0.39 17.86 7.97
C LEU A 210 0.55 16.49 7.29
N ALA A 211 1.35 16.38 6.22
CA ALA A 211 1.61 15.10 5.55
C ALA A 211 2.19 14.04 6.50
N ARG A 212 3.12 14.44 7.38
CA ARG A 212 3.68 13.56 8.43
C ARG A 212 2.61 13.14 9.43
N THR A 213 1.81 14.08 9.92
CA THR A 213 0.74 13.80 10.87
C THR A 213 -0.30 12.84 10.27
N THR A 214 -0.67 13.04 9.01
CA THR A 214 -1.59 12.18 8.25
C THR A 214 -1.02 10.77 8.10
N LEU A 215 0.21 10.62 7.63
CA LEU A 215 0.80 9.28 7.47
C LEU A 215 0.95 8.53 8.81
N GLY A 216 1.36 9.22 9.88
CA GLY A 216 1.43 8.63 11.21
C GLY A 216 0.06 8.18 11.72
N PHE A 217 -0.98 9.01 11.55
CA PHE A 217 -2.36 8.65 11.86
C PHE A 217 -2.78 7.40 11.08
N VAL A 218 -2.58 7.37 9.76
CA VAL A 218 -2.97 6.25 8.89
C VAL A 218 -2.25 4.96 9.31
N LEU A 219 -0.93 5.00 9.53
CA LEU A 219 -0.15 3.83 9.95
C LEU A 219 -0.63 3.25 11.29
N ARG A 220 -1.00 4.11 12.25
CA ARG A 220 -1.59 3.67 13.52
C ARG A 220 -2.91 2.91 13.29
N GLN A 221 -3.80 3.43 12.46
CA GLN A 221 -5.09 2.78 12.17
C GLN A 221 -4.90 1.45 11.41
N VAL A 222 -3.98 1.42 10.43
CA VAL A 222 -3.61 0.21 9.69
C VAL A 222 -3.11 -0.88 10.63
N ALA A 223 -2.27 -0.53 11.61
CA ALA A 223 -1.81 -1.49 12.60
C ALA A 223 -2.97 -2.11 13.39
N ILE A 224 -3.96 -1.32 13.82
CA ILE A 224 -5.14 -1.82 14.53
C ILE A 224 -5.94 -2.79 13.65
N LEU A 225 -6.18 -2.43 12.39
CA LEU A 225 -6.93 -3.28 11.46
C LEU A 225 -6.19 -4.58 11.11
N LEU A 226 -4.86 -4.53 11.03
CA LEU A 226 -4.02 -5.69 10.72
C LEU A 226 -3.79 -6.62 11.92
N ALA A 227 -4.00 -6.17 13.15
CA ALA A 227 -3.69 -6.92 14.37
C ALA A 227 -4.27 -8.37 14.41
N PRO A 228 -5.51 -8.64 13.94
CA PRO A 228 -6.04 -10.00 13.88
C PRO A 228 -5.32 -10.90 12.86
N PHE A 229 -4.80 -10.31 11.79
CA PHE A 229 -4.19 -11.02 10.66
C PHE A 229 -2.69 -11.26 10.89
N THR A 230 -1.97 -10.18 11.22
CA THR A 230 -0.52 -10.13 11.33
C THR A 230 -0.11 -9.52 12.68
N PRO A 231 -0.33 -10.22 13.80
CA PRO A 231 -0.20 -9.66 15.14
C PRO A 231 1.19 -9.10 15.47
N PHE A 232 2.27 -9.66 14.90
CA PHE A 232 3.63 -9.20 15.20
C PHE A 232 4.02 -7.97 14.38
N VAL A 233 3.72 -7.99 13.08
CA VAL A 233 3.95 -6.84 12.18
C VAL A 233 3.08 -5.65 12.58
N ALA A 234 1.82 -5.91 12.94
CA ALA A 234 0.91 -4.87 13.43
C ALA A 234 1.46 -4.20 14.69
N ASP A 235 1.91 -4.98 15.66
CA ASP A 235 2.47 -4.46 16.91
C ASP A 235 3.77 -3.68 16.67
N GLU A 236 4.64 -4.17 15.77
CA GLU A 236 5.86 -3.49 15.36
C GLU A 236 5.57 -2.13 14.72
N VAL A 237 4.62 -2.05 13.78
CA VAL A 237 4.21 -0.79 13.14
C VAL A 237 3.63 0.17 14.18
N TYR A 238 2.73 -0.32 15.05
CA TYR A 238 2.09 0.47 16.10
C TYR A 238 3.10 1.04 17.10
N SER A 239 4.07 0.23 17.53
CA SER A 239 5.15 0.63 18.42
C SER A 239 6.01 1.73 17.80
N ARG A 240 6.38 1.59 16.51
CA ARG A 240 7.22 2.57 15.81
C ARG A 240 6.52 3.91 15.57
N VAL A 241 5.21 3.93 15.37
CA VAL A 241 4.42 5.18 15.34
C VAL A 241 4.09 5.71 16.74
N ARG A 242 4.58 5.04 17.79
CA ARG A 242 4.44 5.41 19.20
C ARG A 242 2.98 5.52 19.62
N GLY A 243 2.23 4.46 19.38
CA GLY A 243 0.86 4.38 19.84
C GLY A 243 0.72 4.56 21.36
N ARG A 244 -0.49 4.89 21.81
CA ARG A 244 -0.82 5.24 23.20
C ARG A 244 -0.47 4.13 24.20
N PHE A 245 -0.79 2.89 23.83
CA PHE A 245 -0.60 1.73 24.68
C PHE A 245 0.72 1.05 24.36
N GLU A 246 1.13 0.11 25.21
CA GLU A 246 2.36 -0.68 24.98
C GLU A 246 2.25 -1.63 23.78
N SER A 247 1.03 -1.95 23.35
CA SER A 247 0.76 -2.86 22.25
C SER A 247 -0.53 -2.47 21.53
N VAL A 248 -0.57 -2.76 20.22
CA VAL A 248 -1.78 -2.59 19.40
C VAL A 248 -2.94 -3.46 19.90
N HIS A 249 -2.63 -4.59 20.54
CA HIS A 249 -3.63 -5.55 21.04
C HIS A 249 -4.42 -5.05 22.25
N LEU A 250 -4.06 -3.87 22.78
CA LEU A 250 -4.78 -3.16 23.84
C LEU A 250 -5.67 -2.03 23.29
N GLU A 251 -5.65 -1.78 21.98
CA GLU A 251 -6.52 -0.80 21.34
C GLU A 251 -7.96 -1.31 21.22
N GLU A 252 -8.90 -0.38 21.20
CA GLU A 252 -10.26 -0.67 20.78
C GLU A 252 -10.31 -0.78 19.25
N TRP A 253 -11.21 -1.64 18.77
CA TRP A 253 -11.48 -1.72 17.33
C TRP A 253 -11.97 -0.38 16.78
N LEU A 254 -11.62 -0.10 15.53
CA LEU A 254 -11.95 1.17 14.89
C LEU A 254 -13.45 1.27 14.64
N LYS A 255 -14.02 2.45 14.90
CA LYS A 255 -15.44 2.68 14.67
C LYS A 255 -15.74 2.83 13.18
N GLN A 256 -16.76 2.11 12.72
CA GLN A 256 -17.35 2.36 11.41
C GLN A 256 -18.04 3.73 11.42
N ASN A 257 -17.78 4.54 10.39
CA ASN A 257 -18.44 5.82 10.21
C ASN A 257 -18.92 5.96 8.77
N LYS A 258 -20.09 6.56 8.58
CA LYS A 258 -20.58 6.87 7.24
C LYS A 258 -19.63 7.87 6.58
N LEU A 259 -19.23 7.59 5.34
CA LEU A 259 -18.48 8.53 4.52
C LEU A 259 -19.33 9.78 4.24
N SER A 260 -18.70 10.95 4.25
CA SER A 260 -19.34 12.16 3.76
C SER A 260 -19.62 12.03 2.25
N VAL A 261 -20.52 12.87 1.72
CA VAL A 261 -20.81 12.86 0.28
C VAL A 261 -19.56 13.27 -0.51
N GLU A 262 -18.80 14.20 0.04
CA GLU A 262 -17.55 14.71 -0.51
C GLU A 262 -16.46 13.63 -0.51
N ASP A 263 -16.31 12.88 0.58
CA ASP A 263 -15.34 11.78 0.66
C ASP A 263 -15.70 10.66 -0.32
N ALA A 264 -16.98 10.29 -0.41
CA ALA A 264 -17.44 9.27 -1.34
C ALA A 264 -17.20 9.69 -2.81
N GLN A 265 -17.47 10.96 -3.14
CA GLN A 265 -17.19 11.50 -4.47
C GLN A 265 -15.69 11.51 -4.77
N LEU A 266 -14.86 11.95 -3.81
CA LEU A 266 -13.40 11.97 -3.96
C LEU A 266 -12.82 10.56 -4.21
N LEU A 267 -13.35 9.54 -3.54
CA LEU A 267 -12.93 8.14 -3.74
C LEU A 267 -13.30 7.64 -5.15
N ASP A 268 -14.51 7.95 -5.61
CA ASP A 268 -14.97 7.62 -6.97
C ASP A 268 -14.14 8.35 -8.04
N ASP A 269 -13.91 9.66 -7.86
CA ASP A 269 -13.11 10.47 -8.77
C ASP A 269 -11.66 9.98 -8.84
N MET A 270 -11.05 9.66 -7.69
CA MET A 270 -9.71 9.09 -7.66
C MET A 270 -9.67 7.70 -8.31
N THR A 271 -10.71 6.88 -8.19
CA THR A 271 -10.79 5.57 -8.86
C THR A 271 -10.82 5.74 -10.38
N LYS A 272 -11.67 6.65 -10.88
CA LYS A 272 -11.74 6.98 -12.31
C LYS A 272 -10.43 7.60 -12.83
N ALA A 273 -9.81 8.48 -12.04
CA ALA A 273 -8.52 9.08 -12.38
C ALA A 273 -7.43 8.01 -12.59
N ARG A 274 -7.40 6.96 -11.75
CA ARG A 274 -6.46 5.84 -11.94
C ARG A 274 -6.72 5.06 -13.23
N GLN A 275 -7.98 4.79 -13.55
CA GLN A 275 -8.35 4.08 -14.80
C GLN A 275 -7.93 4.87 -16.04
N GLU A 276 -8.11 6.21 -16.01
CA GLU A 276 -7.66 7.11 -17.06
C GLU A 276 -6.12 7.11 -17.20
N VAL A 277 -5.41 7.17 -16.08
CA VAL A 277 -3.94 7.07 -16.02
C VAL A 277 -3.45 5.74 -16.61
N GLU A 278 -4.03 4.62 -16.20
CA GLU A 278 -3.65 3.29 -16.69
C GLU A 278 -3.85 3.18 -18.20
N THR A 279 -4.99 3.65 -18.70
CA THR A 279 -5.29 3.68 -20.13
C THR A 279 -4.31 4.57 -20.88
N ALA A 280 -3.99 5.76 -20.36
CA ALA A 280 -3.04 6.66 -20.98
C ALA A 280 -1.61 6.08 -21.00
N LEU A 281 -1.16 5.46 -19.90
CA LEU A 281 0.15 4.80 -19.83
C LEU A 281 0.22 3.59 -20.76
N ALA A 282 -0.88 2.85 -20.96
CA ALA A 282 -0.95 1.77 -21.92
C ALA A 282 -0.83 2.29 -23.37
N GLN A 283 -1.57 3.35 -23.73
CA GLN A 283 -1.44 4.02 -25.03
C GLN A 283 0.01 4.50 -25.27
N ARG A 284 0.62 5.06 -24.23
CA ARG A 284 2.00 5.53 -24.24
C ARG A 284 3.00 4.40 -24.49
N ALA A 285 2.82 3.26 -23.81
CA ALA A 285 3.66 2.08 -23.96
C ALA A 285 3.53 1.47 -25.37
N ALA A 286 2.32 1.46 -25.93
CA ALA A 286 2.06 0.94 -27.27
C ALA A 286 2.83 1.68 -28.38
N VAL A 287 3.09 2.98 -28.20
CA VAL A 287 3.90 3.79 -29.11
C VAL A 287 5.38 3.90 -28.70
N GLY A 288 5.81 3.18 -27.66
CA GLY A 288 7.21 3.15 -27.19
C GLY A 288 7.69 4.45 -26.54
N LEU A 289 6.79 5.35 -26.14
CA LEU A 289 7.16 6.64 -25.53
C LEU A 289 7.45 6.47 -24.03
N LYS A 290 8.66 6.79 -23.59
CA LYS A 290 9.06 6.66 -22.18
C LYS A 290 8.37 7.73 -21.32
N VAL A 291 7.80 7.39 -20.15
CA VAL A 291 7.02 8.30 -19.27
C VAL A 291 7.69 9.65 -19.03
N ARG A 292 9.02 9.67 -18.87
CA ARG A 292 9.81 10.89 -18.67
C ARG A 292 9.70 11.97 -19.77
N GLN A 293 9.32 11.58 -20.99
CA GLN A 293 9.10 12.52 -22.09
C GLN A 293 7.80 13.28 -21.81
N VAL A 294 7.86 14.61 -21.69
CA VAL A 294 6.64 15.39 -21.49
C VAL A 294 5.82 15.34 -22.77
N LEU A 295 4.50 15.15 -22.64
CA LEU A 295 3.54 15.18 -23.75
C LEU A 295 2.60 16.38 -23.62
N GLY A 296 1.91 16.72 -24.70
CA GLY A 296 1.08 17.92 -24.75
C GLY A 296 -0.13 17.82 -23.83
N SER A 297 -1.01 16.85 -24.09
CA SER A 297 -2.24 16.70 -23.31
C SER A 297 -2.73 15.26 -23.19
N LEU A 298 -3.55 15.02 -22.16
CA LEU A 298 -4.42 13.86 -22.04
C LEU A 298 -5.87 14.33 -22.09
N THR A 299 -6.68 13.70 -22.92
CA THR A 299 -8.15 13.83 -22.85
C THR A 299 -8.70 12.69 -22.00
N THR A 300 -9.54 12.99 -21.02
CA THR A 300 -10.22 12.03 -20.14
C THR A 300 -11.72 11.98 -20.45
N THR A 301 -12.36 10.84 -20.19
CA THR A 301 -13.81 10.67 -20.34
C THR A 301 -14.63 11.29 -19.21
N VAL A 302 -13.96 11.54 -18.07
CA VAL A 302 -14.56 12.13 -16.88
C VAL A 302 -13.98 13.53 -16.67
N ALA A 303 -14.83 14.47 -16.25
CA ALA A 303 -14.41 15.79 -15.83
C ALA A 303 -13.94 15.73 -14.37
N PHE A 304 -12.70 16.15 -14.13
CA PHE A 304 -12.09 16.20 -12.79
C PHE A 304 -11.93 17.65 -12.31
N ASP A 305 -11.83 17.82 -11.00
CA ASP A 305 -11.35 19.07 -10.41
C ASP A 305 -9.86 19.32 -10.76
N ASP A 306 -9.38 20.53 -10.49
CA ASP A 306 -8.02 20.92 -10.87
C ASP A 306 -6.94 20.22 -10.05
N ASP A 307 -7.25 19.81 -8.81
CA ASP A 307 -6.34 19.07 -7.94
C ASP A 307 -6.10 17.65 -8.49
N ILE A 308 -7.16 16.93 -8.88
CA ILE A 308 -7.08 15.60 -9.48
C ILE A 308 -6.49 15.67 -10.89
N LYS A 309 -6.82 16.70 -11.69
CA LYS A 309 -6.13 16.91 -12.98
C LYS A 309 -4.63 17.04 -12.81
N THR A 310 -4.18 17.75 -11.78
CA THR A 310 -2.74 17.88 -11.47
C THR A 310 -2.12 16.53 -11.16
N ILE A 311 -2.81 15.69 -10.37
CA ILE A 311 -2.35 14.32 -10.08
C ILE A 311 -2.23 13.48 -11.37
N ILE A 312 -3.25 13.49 -12.22
CA ILE A 312 -3.27 12.77 -13.50
C ILE A 312 -2.14 13.28 -14.41
N ALA A 313 -2.01 14.60 -14.52
CA ALA A 313 -1.03 15.24 -15.40
C ALA A 313 0.39 14.83 -15.05
N ASP A 314 0.73 14.85 -13.76
CA ASP A 314 2.05 14.45 -13.28
C ASP A 314 2.32 12.96 -13.48
N GLU A 315 1.28 12.11 -13.33
CA GLU A 315 1.43 10.66 -13.41
C GLU A 315 1.65 10.17 -14.85
N VAL A 316 0.90 10.74 -15.80
CA VAL A 316 1.04 10.45 -17.24
C VAL A 316 2.17 11.27 -17.87
N ASN A 317 2.59 12.34 -17.17
CA ASN A 317 3.55 13.34 -17.58
C ASN A 317 3.11 14.11 -18.85
N VAL A 318 1.99 14.81 -18.74
CA VAL A 318 1.41 15.71 -19.74
C VAL A 318 1.35 17.15 -19.22
N GLN A 319 1.33 18.13 -20.11
CA GLN A 319 1.19 19.54 -19.70
C GLN A 319 -0.25 19.89 -19.30
N GLU A 320 -1.24 19.23 -19.91
CA GLU A 320 -2.65 19.56 -19.71
C GLU A 320 -3.52 18.30 -19.66
N VAL A 321 -4.56 18.33 -18.82
CA VAL A 321 -5.61 17.31 -18.78
C VAL A 321 -6.94 17.97 -19.16
N ARG A 322 -7.55 17.47 -20.24
CA ARG A 322 -8.79 17.98 -20.82
C ARG A 322 -9.90 16.95 -20.69
N HIS A 323 -11.15 17.40 -20.69
CA HIS A 323 -12.31 16.52 -20.73
C HIS A 323 -12.82 16.35 -22.17
N GLY A 324 -13.19 15.12 -22.53
CA GLY A 324 -13.74 14.76 -23.83
C GLY A 324 -14.53 13.46 -23.78
N THR A 325 -14.74 12.84 -24.95
CA THR A 325 -15.60 11.65 -25.08
C THR A 325 -14.85 10.33 -24.99
N GLU A 326 -13.52 10.34 -25.10
CA GLU A 326 -12.65 9.17 -25.05
C GLU A 326 -11.34 9.48 -24.33
N THR A 327 -10.76 8.49 -23.65
CA THR A 327 -9.42 8.60 -23.08
C THR A 327 -8.39 8.61 -24.21
N LYS A 328 -7.71 9.73 -24.42
CA LYS A 328 -6.76 9.88 -25.53
C LYS A 328 -5.54 10.69 -25.15
N LEU A 329 -4.39 10.03 -25.20
CA LEU A 329 -3.09 10.66 -25.03
C LEU A 329 -2.63 11.34 -26.33
N ASP A 330 -2.30 12.62 -26.25
CA ASP A 330 -1.65 13.32 -27.35
C ASP A 330 -0.19 12.88 -27.46
N THR A 331 0.09 12.13 -28.51
CA THR A 331 1.43 11.59 -28.81
C THR A 331 2.21 12.47 -29.79
N GLN A 332 1.63 13.58 -30.25
CA GLN A 332 2.35 14.50 -31.13
C GLN A 332 3.46 15.22 -30.35
N MET A 333 4.67 15.19 -30.90
CA MET A 333 5.86 15.69 -30.23
C MET A 333 6.44 16.88 -31.00
N ASN A 334 6.15 18.08 -30.52
CA ASN A 334 6.75 19.31 -31.02
C ASN A 334 8.19 19.48 -30.48
N ASP A 335 8.96 20.40 -31.06
CA ASP A 335 10.37 20.58 -30.68
C ASP A 335 10.57 21.10 -29.25
N GLU A 336 9.57 21.79 -28.70
CA GLU A 336 9.56 22.21 -27.29
C GLU A 336 9.41 21.03 -26.34
N LEU A 337 8.46 20.12 -26.58
CA LEU A 337 8.27 18.89 -25.81
C LEU A 337 9.51 17.99 -25.89
N LYS A 338 10.13 17.83 -27.08
CA LYS A 338 11.40 17.10 -27.20
C LYS A 338 12.48 17.72 -26.31
N SER A 339 12.59 19.04 -26.32
CA SER A 339 13.56 19.78 -25.50
C SER A 339 13.31 19.58 -24.00
N LEU A 340 12.06 19.59 -23.55
CA LEU A 340 11.68 19.29 -22.16
C LEU A 340 12.07 17.86 -21.76
N GLY A 341 11.87 16.89 -22.65
CA GLY A 341 12.31 15.51 -22.44
C GLY A 341 13.83 15.39 -22.27
N LEU A 342 14.60 16.13 -23.06
CA LEU A 342 16.06 16.19 -22.96
C LEU A 342 16.53 16.82 -21.64
N VAL A 343 15.90 17.91 -21.19
CA VAL A 343 16.20 18.56 -19.90
C VAL A 343 15.96 17.62 -18.72
N ARG A 344 14.88 16.82 -18.78
CA ARG A 344 14.60 15.82 -17.73
C ARG A 344 15.57 14.66 -17.74
N GLU A 345 15.96 14.16 -18.92
CA GLU A 345 16.98 13.12 -19.01
C GLU A 345 18.35 13.64 -18.52
N PHE A 346 18.71 14.89 -18.85
CA PHE A 346 19.87 15.57 -18.31
C PHE A 346 19.85 15.61 -16.77
N THR A 347 18.76 16.08 -16.18
CA THR A 347 18.55 16.13 -14.73
C THR A 347 18.71 14.75 -14.07
N ARG A 348 18.17 13.69 -14.70
CA ARG A 348 18.30 12.31 -14.21
C ARG A 348 19.76 11.84 -14.22
N GLN A 349 20.48 12.09 -15.31
CA GLN A 349 21.88 11.67 -15.44
C GLN A 349 22.78 12.39 -14.42
N VAL A 350 22.55 13.68 -14.18
CA VAL A 350 23.23 14.41 -13.12
C VAL A 350 22.94 13.81 -11.74
N ASN A 351 21.67 13.51 -11.44
CA ASN A 351 21.31 12.89 -10.16
C ASN A 351 21.84 11.45 -10.01
N ALA A 352 21.93 10.68 -11.09
CA ALA A 352 22.59 9.38 -11.09
C ALA A 352 24.08 9.51 -10.77
N LEU A 353 24.76 10.48 -11.39
CA LEU A 353 26.17 10.77 -11.12
C LEU A 353 26.40 11.25 -9.67
N ARG A 354 25.49 12.08 -9.13
CA ARG A 354 25.53 12.46 -7.70
C ARG A 354 25.46 11.22 -6.80
N LYS A 355 24.62 10.25 -7.14
CA LYS A 355 24.48 9.00 -6.38
C LYS A 355 25.74 8.13 -6.48
N GLU A 356 26.33 8.03 -7.66
CA GLU A 356 27.60 7.30 -7.89
C GLU A 356 28.74 7.89 -7.06
N LEU A 357 28.82 9.23 -7.00
CA LEU A 357 29.77 9.98 -6.18
C LEU A 357 29.38 10.04 -4.69
N LYS A 358 28.33 9.33 -4.27
CA LYS A 358 27.82 9.27 -2.88
C LYS A 358 27.50 10.64 -2.28
N LEU A 359 27.09 11.61 -3.10
CA LEU A 359 26.67 12.93 -2.65
C LEU A 359 25.28 12.85 -2.00
N THR A 360 25.12 13.56 -0.88
CA THR A 360 23.88 13.62 -0.11
C THR A 360 23.06 14.87 -0.46
N ILE A 361 21.86 15.00 0.13
CA ILE A 361 21.05 16.21 0.00
C ILE A 361 21.70 17.47 0.61
N LYS A 362 22.74 17.30 1.45
CA LYS A 362 23.48 18.41 2.06
C LYS A 362 24.61 18.92 1.17
N ASP A 363 25.04 18.13 0.19
CA ASP A 363 26.14 18.46 -0.71
C ASP A 363 25.61 19.26 -1.91
N LYS A 364 25.72 20.58 -1.84
CA LYS A 364 25.52 21.44 -3.01
C LYS A 364 26.72 21.33 -3.94
N VAL A 365 26.46 21.48 -5.24
CA VAL A 365 27.49 21.37 -6.28
C VAL A 365 27.42 22.54 -7.26
N ASN A 366 28.56 22.88 -7.84
CA ASN A 366 28.65 23.75 -9.01
C ASN A 366 28.82 22.86 -10.24
N LEU A 367 27.84 22.91 -11.14
CA LEU A 367 27.84 22.10 -12.37
C LEU A 367 28.52 22.88 -13.50
N VAL A 368 29.53 22.29 -14.11
CA VAL A 368 30.06 22.74 -15.40
C VAL A 368 29.65 21.73 -16.45
N VAL A 369 28.98 22.19 -17.51
CA VAL A 369 28.33 21.34 -18.50
C VAL A 369 28.74 21.74 -19.91
N GLN A 370 29.09 20.75 -20.73
CA GLN A 370 29.22 20.89 -22.17
C GLN A 370 28.05 20.19 -22.84
N VAL A 371 27.19 20.96 -23.49
CA VAL A 371 25.99 20.49 -24.19
C VAL A 371 25.81 21.25 -25.52
N PRO A 372 25.15 20.68 -26.53
CA PRO A 372 24.81 21.43 -27.75
C PRO A 372 23.89 22.62 -27.47
N ASP A 373 23.93 23.64 -28.34
CA ASP A 373 23.15 24.89 -28.18
C ASP A 373 21.66 24.66 -27.97
N GLN A 374 21.08 23.65 -28.63
CA GLN A 374 19.68 23.29 -28.47
C GLN A 374 19.36 22.88 -27.03
N LEU A 375 20.20 22.05 -26.40
CA LEU A 375 20.02 21.62 -25.02
C LEU A 375 20.40 22.74 -24.04
N LYS A 376 21.40 23.55 -24.35
CA LYS A 376 21.77 24.74 -23.57
C LYS A 376 20.57 25.68 -23.42
N SER A 377 19.94 26.05 -24.54
CA SER A 377 18.77 26.94 -24.54
C SER A 377 17.60 26.33 -23.76
N ALA A 378 17.38 25.02 -23.88
CA ALA A 378 16.34 24.33 -23.12
C ALA A 378 16.59 24.33 -21.61
N ILE A 379 17.84 24.10 -21.17
CA ILE A 379 18.21 24.16 -19.75
C ILE A 379 18.10 25.60 -19.22
N GLU A 380 18.53 26.59 -19.99
CA GLU A 380 18.44 28.01 -19.60
C GLU A 380 16.99 28.46 -19.37
N LYS A 381 16.05 28.01 -20.20
CA LYS A 381 14.61 28.29 -20.02
C LYS A 381 14.04 27.73 -18.71
N GLN A 382 14.62 26.68 -18.15
CA GLN A 382 14.15 26.00 -16.92
C GLN A 382 15.20 25.99 -15.81
N LEU A 383 16.13 26.95 -15.83
CA LEU A 383 17.34 26.93 -15.00
C LEU A 383 17.05 26.78 -13.51
N ALA A 384 16.02 27.47 -13.00
CA ALA A 384 15.66 27.42 -11.59
C ALA A 384 15.17 26.03 -11.15
N GLU A 385 14.36 25.38 -11.98
CA GLU A 385 13.83 24.04 -11.71
C GLU A 385 14.96 23.00 -11.77
N VAL A 386 15.79 23.06 -12.81
CA VAL A 386 16.93 22.15 -12.98
C VAL A 386 17.91 22.28 -11.80
N LYS A 387 18.27 23.51 -11.40
CA LYS A 387 19.15 23.75 -10.22
C LYS A 387 18.58 23.13 -8.95
N ARG A 388 17.28 23.30 -8.70
CA ARG A 388 16.61 22.71 -7.53
C ARG A 388 16.63 21.18 -7.62
N ALA A 389 16.32 20.62 -8.79
CA ALA A 389 16.23 19.18 -8.99
C ALA A 389 17.58 18.45 -8.87
N VAL A 390 18.69 19.09 -9.21
CA VAL A 390 20.06 18.53 -9.10
C VAL A 390 20.85 19.02 -7.89
N ILE A 391 20.22 19.83 -7.02
CA ILE A 391 20.83 20.42 -5.81
C ILE A 391 22.13 21.17 -6.17
N ALA A 392 22.05 22.03 -7.19
CA ALA A 392 23.18 22.84 -7.65
C ALA A 392 23.06 24.30 -7.25
N GLU A 393 24.20 24.92 -6.92
CA GLU A 393 24.31 26.36 -6.70
C GLU A 393 24.41 27.12 -8.03
N SER A 394 25.27 26.63 -8.93
CA SER A 394 25.45 27.16 -10.26
C SER A 394 25.46 26.07 -11.33
N ILE A 395 25.09 26.46 -12.55
CA ILE A 395 25.22 25.65 -13.76
C ILE A 395 25.90 26.57 -14.77
N GLU A 396 27.14 26.24 -15.14
CA GLU A 396 27.98 26.98 -16.08
C GLU A 396 28.15 26.16 -17.36
N PHE A 397 27.98 26.80 -18.51
CA PHE A 397 28.18 26.16 -19.81
C PHE A 397 29.59 26.45 -20.32
N SER A 398 30.42 25.42 -20.47
CA SER A 398 31.82 25.57 -20.88
C SER A 398 32.34 24.31 -21.58
N ASP A 399 33.20 24.50 -22.58
CA ASP A 399 33.91 23.42 -23.29
C ASP A 399 34.97 22.71 -22.41
N GLN A 400 35.22 23.21 -21.20
CA GLN A 400 36.15 22.62 -20.25
C GLN A 400 35.55 21.47 -19.42
N ALA A 401 34.25 21.21 -19.51
CA ALA A 401 33.66 20.04 -18.85
C ALA A 401 34.15 18.77 -19.57
N GLN A 402 34.97 17.94 -18.93
CA GLN A 402 35.49 16.71 -19.55
C GLN A 402 35.48 15.49 -18.64
N GLU A 403 35.16 15.66 -17.36
CA GLU A 403 35.36 14.63 -16.34
C GLU A 403 34.42 13.43 -16.55
N HIS A 404 33.14 13.67 -16.86
CA HIS A 404 32.14 12.60 -17.04
C HIS A 404 31.43 12.76 -18.38
N LYS A 405 31.63 11.82 -19.30
CA LYS A 405 30.96 11.80 -20.62
C LYS A 405 29.69 10.95 -20.55
N ILE A 406 28.56 11.53 -20.92
CA ILE A 406 27.24 10.90 -20.84
C ILE A 406 26.55 11.03 -22.20
N GLU A 407 25.77 10.03 -22.58
CA GLU A 407 24.96 10.04 -23.79
C GLU A 407 23.47 10.20 -23.44
N LEU A 408 22.84 11.21 -24.06
CA LEU A 408 21.45 11.61 -23.89
C LEU A 408 20.71 11.44 -25.23
N ASN A 409 20.07 10.29 -25.46
CA ASN A 409 19.35 10.01 -26.70
C ASN A 409 20.18 10.42 -27.95
N GLU A 410 21.40 9.88 -28.07
CA GLU A 410 22.40 10.16 -29.13
C GLU A 410 23.17 11.49 -29.00
N ILE A 411 22.79 12.37 -28.06
CA ILE A 411 23.53 13.60 -27.77
C ILE A 411 24.63 13.31 -26.75
N LYS A 412 25.89 13.50 -27.13
CA LYS A 412 27.02 13.41 -26.20
C LYS A 412 27.16 14.70 -25.41
N ILE A 413 27.20 14.57 -24.09
CA ILE A 413 27.41 15.67 -23.16
C ILE A 413 28.56 15.35 -22.21
N SER A 414 29.19 16.40 -21.67
CA SER A 414 30.22 16.27 -20.65
C SER A 414 29.83 17.05 -19.41
N ILE A 415 30.02 16.46 -18.24
CA ILE A 415 29.64 17.03 -16.94
C ILE A 415 30.85 17.03 -16.01
N THR A 416 31.03 18.12 -15.27
CA THR A 416 32.01 18.24 -14.18
C THR A 416 31.31 18.81 -12.95
N LEU A 417 31.44 18.10 -11.83
CA LEU A 417 30.82 18.47 -10.56
C LEU A 417 31.91 19.03 -9.64
N LYS A 418 31.89 20.34 -9.41
CA LYS A 418 32.78 21.00 -8.46
C LYS A 418 32.06 21.12 -7.11
N LYS A 419 32.73 20.72 -6.03
CA LYS A 419 32.27 20.98 -4.67
C LYS A 419 32.44 22.44 -4.30
#